data_AF-A0A940V3S8-F1
#
_entry.id   AF-A0A940V3S8-F1
#
_cell.length_a   1.000
_cell.length_b   1.000
_cell.length_c   1.000
_cell.angle_alpha   90.00
_cell.angle_beta   90.00
_cell.angle_gamma   90.00
#
_symmetry.space_group_name_H-M   'P 1'
#
loop_
_entity.id
_entity.type
_entity.pdbx_description
1 polymer ?
#
loop_
_entity_poly.entity_id
_entity_poly.type
_entity_poly.pdbx_seq_one_letter_code
_entity_poly.pdbx_strand_id
1 'polypeptide(L)'
;MNYNMLEKVICDTIKEEQIKLGYEKETIRLYYPMHSLAHILEEEITDTTKMDEALGAFADKIEEKLGKLQISHNGDRYCILIPPSGAVYVNEVYDDNPFLIAFIEAVRKHDCSLEQVLEVFHSFSDQVSCEKSDSDEFDYILFFQDNSEDDYRYCIKFDYGHTSYHRFSKKDFEAMMEESSDNQLVVSEDQMEEPAVEEEAVDLTKEENYQRTLKLMKAIRCMTVCNDKFDMYKKVTKRFTALGEYKDSAQLAEECKLLGKETKKKIKKKTYKNALNMKTIARSAYDYKVAADEFRKISGYKDSDDLATECDTLSHRFDKKMVRNRLIGIGIIVIGIIGLVALVTILNLGK
;
A
#
# COMPACT_ATOMS: atom_id res chain seq x y z
N MET A 1 28.50 -22.62 -2.67
CA MET A 1 27.98 -21.43 -2.01
C MET A 1 27.81 -20.29 -3.02
N ASN A 2 26.58 -19.87 -3.25
CA ASN A 2 26.19 -18.96 -4.32
C ASN A 2 26.21 -17.47 -3.89
N TYR A 3 27.41 -16.93 -3.71
CA TYR A 3 27.59 -15.51 -3.34
C TYR A 3 27.11 -14.52 -4.40
N ASN A 4 27.06 -14.92 -5.68
CA ASN A 4 26.58 -14.04 -6.74
C ASN A 4 25.06 -13.82 -6.61
N MET A 5 24.32 -14.85 -6.18
CA MET A 5 22.89 -14.71 -5.90
C MET A 5 22.65 -13.82 -4.68
N LEU A 6 23.41 -13.98 -3.60
CA LEU A 6 23.30 -13.11 -2.43
C LEU A 6 23.65 -11.66 -2.75
N GLU A 7 24.70 -11.42 -3.57
CA GLU A 7 25.01 -10.09 -4.09
C GLU A 7 23.83 -9.50 -4.87
N LYS A 8 23.27 -10.25 -5.82
CA LYS A 8 22.11 -9.81 -6.63
C LYS A 8 20.93 -9.43 -5.73
N VAL A 9 20.54 -10.30 -4.80
CA VAL A 9 19.39 -10.06 -3.91
C VAL A 9 19.59 -8.82 -3.04
N ILE A 10 20.79 -8.61 -2.50
CA ILE A 10 21.12 -7.41 -1.71
C ILE A 10 21.04 -6.15 -2.58
N CYS A 11 21.66 -6.15 -3.76
CA CYS A 11 21.65 -5.01 -4.66
C CYS A 11 20.23 -4.68 -5.17
N ASP A 12 19.45 -5.69 -5.58
CA ASP A 12 18.07 -5.53 -6.04
C ASP A 12 17.18 -4.97 -4.92
N THR A 13 17.38 -5.42 -3.68
CA THR A 13 16.64 -4.90 -2.50
C THR A 13 16.99 -3.44 -2.22
N ILE A 14 18.28 -3.09 -2.24
CA ILE A 14 18.73 -1.69 -2.06
C ILE A 14 18.16 -0.81 -3.17
N LYS A 15 18.18 -1.29 -4.43
CA LYS A 15 17.67 -0.53 -5.57
C LYS A 15 16.16 -0.31 -5.46
N GLU A 16 15.41 -1.33 -5.06
CA GLU A 16 13.99 -1.21 -4.78
C GLU A 16 13.69 -0.19 -3.66
N GLU A 17 14.47 -0.20 -2.57
CA GLU A 17 14.36 0.81 -1.50
C GLU A 17 14.63 2.23 -2.01
N GLN A 18 15.66 2.41 -2.84
CA GLN A 18 15.97 3.71 -3.46
C GLN A 18 14.83 4.21 -4.36
N ILE A 19 14.15 3.33 -5.10
CA ILE A 19 12.97 3.71 -5.90
C ILE A 19 11.80 4.09 -4.99
N LYS A 20 11.58 3.35 -3.88
CA LYS A 20 10.48 3.61 -2.93
C LYS A 20 10.66 4.93 -2.18
N LEU A 21 11.85 5.14 -1.61
CA LEU A 21 12.11 6.20 -0.63
C LEU A 21 12.86 7.39 -1.22
N GLY A 22 13.46 7.23 -2.40
CA GLY A 22 14.46 8.13 -2.95
C GLY A 22 15.87 7.66 -2.57
N TYR A 23 16.85 7.95 -3.42
CA TYR A 23 18.25 7.67 -3.12
C TYR A 23 18.78 8.63 -2.05
N GLU A 24 19.33 8.05 -0.97
CA GLU A 24 20.18 8.76 -0.03
C GLU A 24 21.48 7.99 0.25
N LYS A 25 22.54 8.75 0.55
CA LYS A 25 23.83 8.19 0.98
C LYS A 25 23.78 7.83 2.46
N GLU A 26 23.16 6.71 2.77
CA GLU A 26 22.93 6.28 4.15
C GLU A 26 23.36 4.83 4.42
N THR A 27 23.34 4.45 5.70
CA THR A 27 23.61 3.07 6.11
C THR A 27 22.32 2.26 6.00
N ILE A 28 22.39 1.12 5.31
CA ILE A 28 21.25 0.24 5.09
C ILE A 28 21.37 -1.00 5.99
N ARG A 29 20.25 -1.50 6.51
CA ARG A 29 20.20 -2.73 7.30
C ARG A 29 19.18 -3.68 6.69
N LEU A 30 19.66 -4.80 6.17
CA LEU A 30 18.82 -5.85 5.62
C LEU A 30 18.74 -7.01 6.61
N TYR A 31 17.53 -7.49 6.86
CA TYR A 31 17.27 -8.57 7.81
C TYR A 31 16.77 -9.81 7.08
N TYR A 32 17.40 -10.95 7.36
CA TYR A 32 17.06 -12.23 6.76
C TYR A 32 16.98 -13.32 7.82
N PRO A 33 15.96 -14.20 7.76
CA PRO A 33 16.01 -15.48 8.47
C PRO A 33 17.20 -16.32 7.97
N MET A 34 17.81 -17.10 8.86
CA MET A 34 18.95 -17.97 8.53
C MET A 34 18.61 -18.97 7.40
N HIS A 35 17.40 -19.54 7.42
CA HIS A 35 16.98 -20.48 6.39
C HIS A 35 16.89 -19.84 5.00
N SER A 36 16.36 -18.61 4.87
CA SER A 36 16.37 -17.88 3.59
C SER A 36 17.80 -17.60 3.12
N LEU A 37 18.71 -17.20 4.01
CA LEU A 37 20.13 -17.04 3.63
C LEU A 37 20.76 -18.35 3.17
N ALA A 38 20.48 -19.46 3.84
CA ALA A 38 20.97 -20.79 3.45
C ALA A 38 20.46 -21.15 2.03
N HIS A 39 19.18 -20.89 1.77
CA HIS A 39 18.56 -21.12 0.48
C HIS A 39 19.14 -20.23 -0.65
N ILE A 40 19.33 -18.92 -0.39
CA ILE A 40 19.97 -17.98 -1.32
C ILE A 40 21.41 -18.41 -1.62
N LEU A 41 22.13 -18.91 -0.61
CA LEU A 41 23.49 -19.41 -0.73
C LEU A 41 23.56 -20.80 -1.40
N GLU A 42 22.42 -21.46 -1.60
CA GLU A 42 22.31 -22.83 -2.12
C GLU A 42 23.13 -23.84 -1.30
N GLU A 43 23.04 -23.74 0.03
CA GLU A 43 23.76 -24.60 0.96
C GLU A 43 22.83 -25.06 2.09
N GLU A 44 22.99 -26.30 2.53
CA GLU A 44 22.28 -26.81 3.70
C GLU A 44 22.97 -26.33 4.99
N ILE A 45 22.74 -25.07 5.35
CA ILE A 45 23.27 -24.46 6.58
C ILE A 45 22.21 -24.53 7.68
N THR A 46 22.46 -25.34 8.70
CA THR A 46 21.54 -25.58 9.82
C THR A 46 22.01 -25.01 11.16
N ASP A 47 23.21 -24.43 11.21
CA ASP A 47 23.80 -23.84 12.41
C ASP A 47 24.39 -22.45 12.15
N THR A 48 24.41 -21.61 13.18
CA THR A 48 24.83 -20.20 13.08
C THR A 48 26.33 -20.06 12.83
N THR A 49 27.16 -21.00 13.27
CA THR A 49 28.62 -20.91 13.06
C THR A 49 28.98 -20.99 11.59
N LYS A 50 28.40 -21.96 10.87
CA LYS A 50 28.59 -22.06 9.41
C LYS A 50 28.01 -20.86 8.67
N MET A 51 26.87 -20.34 9.12
CA MET A 51 26.29 -19.14 8.52
C MET A 51 27.18 -17.91 8.74
N ASP A 52 27.76 -17.75 9.92
CA ASP A 52 28.69 -16.66 10.24
C ASP A 52 29.95 -16.74 9.36
N GLU A 53 30.51 -17.94 9.19
CA GLU A 53 31.65 -18.18 8.29
C GLU A 53 31.30 -17.85 6.84
N ALA A 54 30.13 -18.30 6.37
CA ALA A 54 29.65 -18.05 5.02
C ALA A 54 29.45 -16.56 4.74
N LEU A 55 28.77 -15.85 5.63
CA LEU A 55 28.53 -14.41 5.48
C LEU A 55 29.82 -13.60 5.66
N GLY A 56 30.74 -14.04 6.53
CA GLY A 56 32.06 -13.43 6.67
C GLY A 56 32.87 -13.51 5.38
N ALA A 57 32.94 -14.70 4.78
CA ALA A 57 33.62 -14.88 3.49
C ALA A 57 32.91 -14.15 2.33
N PHE A 58 31.58 -14.02 2.37
CA PHE A 58 30.85 -13.14 1.46
C PHE A 58 31.24 -11.67 1.64
N ALA A 59 31.28 -11.17 2.89
CA ALA A 59 31.64 -9.80 3.21
C ALA A 59 33.04 -9.43 2.71
N ASP A 60 34.03 -10.32 2.91
CA ASP A 60 35.40 -10.13 2.41
C ASP A 60 35.42 -10.06 0.87
N LYS A 61 34.66 -10.92 0.19
CA LYS A 61 34.61 -10.97 -1.27
C LYS A 61 33.95 -9.74 -1.90
N ILE A 62 32.99 -9.13 -1.21
CA ILE A 62 32.17 -8.03 -1.75
C ILE A 62 32.63 -6.64 -1.28
N GLU A 63 33.66 -6.56 -0.43
CA GLU A 63 34.11 -5.31 0.20
C GLU A 63 34.41 -4.20 -0.82
N GLU A 64 35.03 -4.53 -1.97
CA GLU A 64 35.32 -3.54 -3.02
C GLU A 64 34.07 -2.91 -3.64
N LYS A 65 32.94 -3.62 -3.62
CA LYS A 65 31.66 -3.17 -4.19
C LYS A 65 30.77 -2.52 -3.13
N LEU A 66 30.41 -3.26 -2.08
CA LEU A 66 29.44 -2.83 -1.07
C LEU A 66 30.09 -2.16 0.15
N GLY A 67 31.42 -2.08 0.20
CA GLY A 67 32.16 -1.65 1.38
C GLY A 67 32.19 -2.71 2.47
N LYS A 68 32.79 -2.34 3.61
CA LYS A 68 32.96 -3.24 4.75
C LYS A 68 31.62 -3.52 5.44
N LEU A 69 31.00 -4.63 5.08
CA LEU A 69 29.75 -5.09 5.68
C LEU A 69 29.94 -5.42 7.17
N GLN A 70 28.91 -5.17 7.97
CA GLN A 70 28.86 -5.67 9.35
C GLN A 70 27.71 -6.68 9.46
N ILE A 71 28.05 -7.90 9.89
CA ILE A 71 27.10 -8.99 10.04
C ILE A 71 26.88 -9.22 11.53
N SER A 72 25.62 -9.35 11.93
CA SER A 72 25.21 -9.69 13.29
C SER A 72 23.94 -10.52 13.25
N HIS A 73 23.64 -11.27 14.30
CA HIS A 73 22.38 -12.00 14.39
C HIS A 73 21.82 -12.01 15.81
N ASN A 74 20.52 -12.25 15.92
CA ASN A 74 19.84 -12.54 17.19
C ASN A 74 18.91 -13.73 16.98
N GLY A 75 19.28 -14.88 17.54
CA GLY A 75 18.63 -16.15 17.20
C GLY A 75 18.85 -16.49 15.73
N ASP A 76 17.76 -16.78 15.03
CA ASP A 76 17.70 -17.14 13.61
C ASP A 76 17.67 -15.94 12.65
N ARG A 77 17.66 -14.70 13.15
CA ARG A 77 17.59 -13.49 12.31
C ARG A 77 18.94 -12.83 12.19
N TYR A 78 19.44 -12.80 10.96
CA TYR A 78 20.66 -12.11 10.57
C TYR A 78 20.36 -10.68 10.13
N CYS A 79 21.29 -9.78 10.43
CA CYS A 79 21.32 -8.39 10.00
C CYS A 79 22.63 -8.17 9.23
N ILE A 80 22.50 -7.79 7.96
CA ILE A 80 23.61 -7.33 7.12
C ILE A 80 23.53 -5.81 7.07
N LEU A 81 24.50 -5.14 7.68
CA LEU A 81 24.61 -3.69 7.66
C LEU A 81 25.57 -3.28 6.54
N ILE A 82 25.03 -2.53 5.58
CA ILE A 82 25.74 -2.02 4.42
C ILE A 82 26.10 -0.55 4.69
N PRO A 83 27.38 -0.17 4.63
CA PRO A 83 27.80 1.21 4.85
C PRO A 83 27.34 2.12 3.68
N PRO A 84 27.39 3.45 3.83
CA PRO A 84 26.96 4.39 2.79
C PRO A 84 27.68 4.23 1.44
N SER A 85 28.90 3.66 1.41
CA SER A 85 29.59 3.34 0.16
C SER A 85 28.87 2.29 -0.68
N GLY A 86 28.23 1.30 -0.04
CA GLY A 86 27.46 0.28 -0.75
C GLY A 86 26.17 0.84 -1.34
N ALA A 87 25.50 1.75 -0.63
CA ALA A 87 24.34 2.46 -1.17
C ALA A 87 24.69 3.29 -2.42
N VAL A 88 25.83 3.99 -2.39
CA VAL A 88 26.37 4.73 -3.54
C VAL A 88 26.69 3.79 -4.69
N TYR A 89 27.42 2.70 -4.43
CA TYR A 89 27.77 1.71 -5.45
C TYR A 89 26.54 1.17 -6.18
N VAL A 90 25.51 0.73 -5.44
CA VAL A 90 24.28 0.22 -6.05
C VAL A 90 23.59 1.29 -6.88
N ASN A 91 23.56 2.55 -6.40
CA ASN A 91 22.93 3.65 -7.13
C ASN A 91 23.64 3.96 -8.46
N GLU A 92 24.98 3.94 -8.47
CA GLU A 92 25.81 4.30 -9.62
C GLU A 92 25.99 3.16 -10.64
N VAL A 93 25.96 1.91 -10.19
CA VAL A 93 26.31 0.74 -11.02
C VAL A 93 25.09 -0.03 -11.51
N TYR A 94 23.98 -0.02 -10.77
CA TYR A 94 22.75 -0.73 -11.15
C TYR A 94 21.75 0.26 -11.74
N ASP A 95 21.25 -0.06 -12.94
CA ASP A 95 20.21 0.74 -13.59
C ASP A 95 18.87 0.58 -12.87
N ASP A 96 18.02 1.61 -12.95
CA ASP A 96 16.65 1.49 -12.47
C ASP A 96 15.87 0.55 -13.39
N ASN A 97 15.17 -0.44 -12.81
CA ASN A 97 14.25 -1.27 -13.56
C ASN A 97 12.99 -0.45 -13.91
N PRO A 98 12.70 -0.16 -15.19
CA PRO A 98 11.57 0.66 -15.59
C PRO A 98 10.22 0.05 -15.19
N PHE A 99 10.10 -1.28 -15.21
CA PHE A 99 8.92 -1.99 -14.73
C PHE A 99 8.73 -1.76 -13.23
N LEU A 100 9.79 -1.95 -12.43
CA LEU A 100 9.71 -1.78 -10.98
C LEU A 100 9.34 -0.34 -10.58
N ILE A 101 9.84 0.67 -11.31
CA ILE A 101 9.43 2.07 -11.14
C ILE A 101 7.91 2.21 -11.38
N ALA A 102 7.43 1.78 -12.54
CA ALA A 102 6.01 1.90 -12.91
C ALA A 102 5.10 1.15 -11.92
N PHE A 103 5.53 -0.03 -11.47
CA PHE A 103 4.83 -0.83 -10.48
C PHE A 103 4.75 -0.10 -9.13
N ILE A 104 5.87 0.39 -8.60
CA ILE A 104 5.91 1.14 -7.34
C ILE A 104 5.05 2.40 -7.43
N GLU A 105 5.10 3.13 -8.55
CA GLU A 105 4.25 4.31 -8.77
C GLU A 105 2.76 3.98 -8.78
N ALA A 106 2.36 2.82 -9.31
CA ALA A 106 0.98 2.37 -9.31
C ALA A 106 0.50 2.02 -7.89
N VAL A 107 1.22 1.17 -7.17
CA VAL A 107 0.81 0.70 -5.83
C VAL A 107 0.87 1.78 -4.75
N ARG A 108 1.66 2.84 -4.95
CA ARG A 108 1.70 4.00 -4.05
C ARG A 108 0.45 4.87 -4.13
N LYS A 109 -0.35 4.77 -5.19
CA LYS A 109 -1.59 5.55 -5.33
C LYS A 109 -2.67 4.97 -4.40
N HIS A 110 -3.40 5.85 -3.73
CA HIS A 110 -4.58 5.44 -2.98
C HIS A 110 -5.60 4.76 -3.90
N ASP A 111 -6.27 3.75 -3.36
CA ASP A 111 -7.28 2.94 -4.06
C ASP A 111 -6.73 2.26 -5.33
N CYS A 112 -5.43 1.93 -5.35
CA CYS A 112 -4.85 1.08 -6.40
C CYS A 112 -5.60 -0.26 -6.41
N SER A 113 -6.01 -0.67 -7.60
CA SER A 113 -6.78 -1.88 -7.88
C SER A 113 -5.92 -2.95 -8.54
N LEU A 114 -6.37 -4.21 -8.50
CA LEU A 114 -5.69 -5.29 -9.21
C LEU A 114 -5.60 -5.02 -10.72
N GLU A 115 -6.65 -4.45 -11.31
CA GLU A 115 -6.68 -4.11 -12.74
C GLU A 115 -5.57 -3.13 -13.11
N GLN A 116 -5.31 -2.13 -12.27
CA GLN A 116 -4.22 -1.16 -12.48
C GLN A 116 -2.85 -1.79 -12.31
N VAL A 117 -2.70 -2.75 -11.37
CA VAL A 117 -1.46 -3.51 -11.24
C VAL A 117 -1.23 -4.36 -12.50
N LEU A 118 -2.25 -5.09 -12.95
CA LEU A 118 -2.18 -5.92 -14.16
C LEU A 118 -1.89 -5.08 -15.40
N GLU A 119 -2.47 -3.90 -15.52
CA GLU A 119 -2.18 -2.96 -16.62
C GLU A 119 -0.70 -2.60 -16.66
N VAL A 120 -0.07 -2.39 -15.50
CA VAL A 120 1.39 -2.16 -15.44
C VAL A 120 2.13 -3.40 -15.92
N PHE A 121 1.89 -4.59 -15.36
CA PHE A 121 2.57 -5.81 -15.81
C PHE A 121 2.42 -6.06 -17.32
N HIS A 122 1.20 -5.91 -17.85
CA HIS A 122 0.91 -6.09 -19.27
C HIS A 122 1.48 -4.99 -20.17
N SER A 123 1.82 -3.83 -19.63
CA SER A 123 2.53 -2.80 -20.37
C SER A 123 3.98 -3.18 -20.70
N PHE A 124 4.55 -4.16 -19.98
CA PHE A 124 5.92 -4.65 -20.19
C PHE A 124 6.00 -6.05 -20.80
N SER A 125 5.02 -6.93 -20.56
CA SER A 125 4.99 -8.27 -21.19
C SER A 125 3.57 -8.84 -21.32
N ASP A 126 3.32 -9.59 -22.39
CA ASP A 126 2.09 -10.37 -22.55
C ASP A 126 2.10 -11.65 -21.68
N GLN A 127 3.29 -12.10 -21.25
CA GLN A 127 3.48 -13.35 -20.51
C GLN A 127 3.47 -13.10 -18.98
N VAL A 128 2.30 -12.74 -18.46
CA VAL A 128 2.09 -12.44 -17.04
C VAL A 128 1.19 -13.50 -16.41
N SER A 129 1.61 -14.01 -15.26
CA SER A 129 0.76 -14.82 -14.38
C SER A 129 0.20 -13.97 -13.25
N CYS A 130 -1.06 -14.21 -12.92
CA CYS A 130 -1.72 -13.68 -11.74
C CYS A 130 -2.49 -14.80 -11.07
N GLU A 131 -2.02 -15.20 -9.90
CA GLU A 131 -2.61 -16.26 -9.10
C GLU A 131 -3.27 -15.64 -7.87
N LYS A 132 -4.46 -16.12 -7.52
CA LYS A 132 -5.06 -15.75 -6.25
C LYS A 132 -4.34 -16.52 -5.15
N SER A 133 -3.93 -15.82 -4.11
CA SER A 133 -3.28 -16.46 -2.95
C SER A 133 -4.33 -17.23 -2.13
N ASP A 134 -3.94 -18.42 -1.68
CA ASP A 134 -4.73 -19.23 -0.75
C ASP A 134 -4.48 -18.86 0.72
N SER A 135 -3.50 -18.00 0.99
CA SER A 135 -3.21 -17.48 2.34
C SER A 135 -3.95 -16.17 2.61
N ASP A 136 -4.30 -15.91 3.88
CA ASP A 136 -4.84 -14.63 4.33
C ASP A 136 -3.78 -13.50 4.34
N GLU A 137 -2.51 -13.81 4.06
CA GLU A 137 -1.41 -12.85 4.08
C GLU A 137 -1.38 -11.99 2.82
N PHE A 138 -1.62 -12.58 1.66
CA PHE A 138 -1.65 -11.91 0.36
C PHE A 138 -2.96 -12.20 -0.37
N ASP A 139 -3.42 -11.28 -1.21
CA ASP A 139 -4.58 -11.51 -2.06
C ASP A 139 -4.19 -12.13 -3.41
N TYR A 140 -3.05 -11.69 -3.98
CA TYR A 140 -2.59 -12.13 -5.29
C TYR A 140 -1.08 -12.28 -5.35
N ILE A 141 -0.61 -13.19 -6.20
CA ILE A 141 0.80 -13.40 -6.55
C ILE A 141 0.94 -13.15 -8.05
N LEU A 142 1.79 -12.20 -8.45
CA LEU A 142 2.04 -11.87 -9.85
C LEU A 142 3.51 -12.05 -10.22
N PHE A 143 3.76 -12.46 -11.46
CA PHE A 143 5.11 -12.61 -12.01
C PHE A 143 5.12 -12.73 -13.54
N PHE A 144 6.28 -12.45 -14.15
CA PHE A 144 6.53 -12.73 -15.57
C PHE A 144 6.91 -14.20 -15.75
N GLN A 145 6.24 -14.90 -16.67
CA GLN A 145 6.44 -16.35 -16.86
C GLN A 145 7.81 -16.69 -17.46
N ASP A 146 8.33 -15.80 -18.30
CA ASP A 146 9.61 -15.93 -18.99
C ASP A 146 10.77 -15.21 -18.27
N ASN A 147 10.49 -14.57 -17.14
CA ASN A 147 11.42 -13.73 -16.39
C ASN A 147 12.07 -12.62 -17.25
N SER A 148 11.37 -12.11 -18.28
CA SER A 148 11.95 -11.18 -19.25
C SER A 148 12.28 -9.82 -18.62
N GLU A 149 11.44 -9.34 -17.71
CA GLU A 149 11.55 -7.99 -17.11
C GLU A 149 12.00 -8.02 -15.66
N ASP A 150 11.56 -9.03 -14.91
CA ASP A 150 11.87 -9.19 -13.49
C ASP A 150 11.66 -10.68 -13.10
N ASP A 151 12.61 -11.25 -12.36
CA ASP A 151 12.63 -12.68 -11.97
C ASP A 151 11.98 -12.95 -10.59
N TYR A 152 11.25 -11.98 -10.05
CA TYR A 152 10.65 -12.02 -8.72
C TYR A 152 9.14 -12.36 -8.74
N ARG A 153 8.64 -12.73 -7.55
CA ARG A 153 7.22 -12.94 -7.22
C ARG A 153 6.71 -11.74 -6.44
N TYR A 154 5.66 -11.11 -6.96
CA TYR A 154 5.01 -9.96 -6.34
C TYR A 154 3.77 -10.43 -5.57
N CYS A 155 3.92 -10.56 -4.26
CA CYS A 155 2.85 -10.94 -3.34
C CYS A 155 2.13 -9.67 -2.88
N ILE A 156 0.90 -9.45 -3.36
CA ILE A 156 0.15 -8.20 -3.21
C ILE A 156 -1.01 -8.38 -2.24
N LYS A 157 -1.22 -7.39 -1.39
CA LYS A 157 -2.34 -7.29 -0.47
C LYS A 157 -3.02 -5.93 -0.59
N PHE A 158 -4.33 -5.94 -0.77
CA PHE A 158 -5.20 -4.78 -0.84
C PHE A 158 -5.94 -4.59 0.49
N ASP A 159 -5.50 -3.62 1.28
CA ASP A 159 -6.03 -3.35 2.61
C ASP A 159 -6.55 -1.90 2.70
N TYR A 160 -7.87 -1.73 2.77
CA TYR A 160 -8.54 -0.45 3.09
C TYR A 160 -8.10 0.74 2.20
N GLY A 161 -7.97 0.51 0.88
CA GLY A 161 -7.55 1.55 -0.07
C GLY A 161 -6.04 1.80 -0.10
N HIS A 162 -5.26 1.00 0.62
CA HIS A 162 -3.80 0.93 0.52
C HIS A 162 -3.41 -0.40 -0.11
N THR A 163 -2.44 -0.35 -1.01
CA THR A 163 -1.83 -1.56 -1.58
C THR A 163 -0.47 -1.75 -0.93
N SER A 164 -0.27 -2.91 -0.33
CA SER A 164 1.04 -3.35 0.16
C SER A 164 1.50 -4.53 -0.68
N TYR A 165 2.81 -4.68 -0.85
CA TYR A 165 3.36 -5.82 -1.55
C TYR A 165 4.68 -6.26 -0.94
N HIS A 166 5.00 -7.53 -1.14
CA HIS A 166 6.31 -8.11 -0.92
C HIS A 166 6.84 -8.67 -2.23
N ARG A 167 8.12 -8.44 -2.51
CA ARG A 167 8.80 -8.89 -3.71
C ARG A 167 9.84 -9.94 -3.29
N PHE A 168 9.59 -11.20 -3.61
CA PHE A 168 10.44 -12.33 -3.24
C PHE A 168 11.15 -12.87 -4.46
N SER A 169 12.40 -13.30 -4.33
CA SER A 169 13.00 -14.11 -5.40
C SER A 169 12.16 -15.37 -5.56
N LYS A 170 12.13 -15.97 -6.76
CA LYS A 170 11.39 -17.23 -6.98
C LYS A 170 11.74 -18.29 -5.92
N LYS A 171 13.02 -18.39 -5.60
CA LYS A 171 13.59 -19.30 -4.61
C LYS A 171 13.12 -19.01 -3.18
N ASP A 172 13.18 -17.75 -2.75
CA ASP A 172 12.67 -17.36 -1.41
C ASP A 172 11.16 -17.59 -1.30
N PHE A 173 10.42 -17.35 -2.38
CA PHE A 173 8.99 -17.60 -2.42
C PHE A 173 8.68 -19.10 -2.29
N GLU A 174 9.38 -19.96 -3.04
CA GLU A 174 9.24 -21.41 -2.96
C GLU A 174 9.54 -21.92 -1.54
N ALA A 175 10.65 -21.49 -0.93
CA ALA A 175 11.01 -21.85 0.44
C ALA A 175 9.96 -21.40 1.48
N MET A 176 9.41 -20.19 1.34
CA MET A 176 8.35 -19.69 2.20
C MET A 176 7.07 -20.53 2.09
N MET A 177 6.73 -21.00 0.88
CA MET A 177 5.57 -21.85 0.65
C MET A 177 5.79 -23.29 1.15
N GLU A 178 7.00 -23.83 1.00
CA GLU A 178 7.37 -25.15 1.53
C GLU A 178 7.27 -25.21 3.06
N GLU A 179 7.79 -24.20 3.78
CA GLU A 179 7.67 -24.08 5.24
C GLU A 179 6.21 -24.05 5.72
N SER A 180 5.31 -23.46 4.92
CA SER A 180 3.87 -23.44 5.22
C SER A 180 3.21 -24.81 5.06
N SER A 181 3.78 -25.69 4.23
CA SER A 181 3.28 -27.04 3.93
C SER A 181 3.89 -28.15 4.80
N ASP A 182 5.15 -28.00 5.25
CA ASP A 182 5.85 -28.99 6.09
C ASP A 182 5.36 -29.00 7.54
N ASN A 183 4.59 -27.99 7.96
CA ASN A 183 3.91 -28.00 9.25
C ASN A 183 2.69 -28.96 9.29
N GLN A 184 2.51 -29.80 8.25
CA GLN A 184 1.38 -30.73 8.07
C GLN A 184 1.77 -32.23 8.00
N LEU A 185 3.03 -32.62 8.26
CA LEU A 185 3.48 -34.03 8.14
C LEU A 185 3.89 -34.69 9.48
N VAL A 186 2.91 -35.40 10.07
CA VAL A 186 2.95 -36.69 10.80
C VAL A 186 4.21 -37.07 11.60
N VAL A 187 4.09 -37.07 12.93
CA VAL A 187 4.79 -38.03 13.82
C VAL A 187 3.73 -38.87 14.54
N SER A 188 3.91 -40.18 14.43
CA SER A 188 3.06 -41.31 14.81
C SER A 188 2.50 -41.28 16.23
N GLU A 189 1.20 -41.58 16.34
CA GLU A 189 0.47 -41.91 17.57
C GLU A 189 0.92 -43.26 18.16
N ASP A 190 1.03 -43.32 19.49
CA ASP A 190 0.62 -44.51 20.23
C ASP A 190 -0.10 -44.10 21.54
N GLN A 191 -1.30 -44.66 21.72
CA GLN A 191 -2.18 -44.70 22.91
C GLN A 191 -3.07 -43.47 23.25
N MET A 192 -4.32 -43.42 22.73
CA MET A 192 -5.58 -43.88 23.39
C MET A 192 -6.85 -43.14 22.87
N GLU A 193 -7.82 -43.92 22.35
CA GLU A 193 -9.19 -43.63 21.82
C GLU A 193 -10.13 -42.87 22.84
N GLU A 194 -11.19 -42.09 22.55
CA GLU A 194 -12.25 -41.92 21.51
C GLU A 194 -13.11 -40.63 21.87
N PRO A 195 -14.07 -40.04 21.10
CA PRO A 195 -14.41 -40.09 19.67
C PRO A 195 -14.59 -38.70 18.96
N ALA A 196 -14.75 -38.76 17.63
CA ALA A 196 -14.93 -37.75 16.57
C ALA A 196 -16.22 -36.86 16.67
N VAL A 197 -16.45 -35.67 16.07
CA VAL A 197 -15.95 -34.90 14.89
C VAL A 197 -16.33 -33.40 15.08
N GLU A 198 -15.42 -32.46 14.76
CA GLU A 198 -15.58 -31.30 13.82
C GLU A 198 -14.39 -30.31 14.03
N GLU A 199 -13.57 -30.13 12.98
CA GLU A 199 -12.18 -29.65 12.99
C GLU A 199 -11.92 -28.23 13.55
N GLU A 200 -10.88 -28.15 14.38
CA GLU A 200 -10.35 -26.98 15.11
C GLU A 200 -9.28 -26.19 14.33
N ALA A 201 -9.25 -24.86 14.53
CA ALA A 201 -8.15 -23.98 14.13
C ALA A 201 -7.20 -23.71 15.31
N VAL A 202 -5.95 -24.14 15.16
CA VAL A 202 -4.70 -23.91 15.92
C VAL A 202 -4.73 -22.85 17.05
N ASP A 203 -4.50 -23.29 18.30
CA ASP A 203 -4.43 -22.47 19.53
C ASP A 203 -3.12 -21.63 19.60
N LEU A 204 -3.20 -20.38 19.12
CA LEU A 204 -2.28 -19.31 19.52
C LEU A 204 -2.53 -18.97 21.01
N THR A 205 -1.49 -18.95 21.84
CA THR A 205 -1.68 -18.74 23.29
C THR A 205 -2.48 -17.46 23.58
N LYS A 206 -3.47 -17.55 24.48
CA LYS A 206 -4.35 -16.40 24.85
C LYS A 206 -3.57 -15.15 25.28
N GLU A 207 -2.40 -15.33 25.89
CA GLU A 207 -1.52 -14.23 26.30
C GLU A 207 -0.89 -13.50 25.10
N GLU A 208 -0.38 -14.21 24.10
CA GLU A 208 0.21 -13.59 22.92
C GLU A 208 -0.83 -12.80 22.12
N ASN A 209 -2.03 -13.35 21.97
CA ASN A 209 -3.15 -12.67 21.31
C ASN A 209 -3.58 -11.41 22.04
N TYR A 210 -3.62 -11.47 23.37
CA TYR A 210 -3.89 -10.31 24.22
C TYR A 210 -2.80 -9.22 24.05
N GLN A 211 -1.51 -9.58 24.12
CA GLN A 211 -0.40 -8.62 23.98
C GLN A 211 -0.34 -8.00 22.58
N ARG A 212 -0.54 -8.79 21.52
CA ARG A 212 -0.61 -8.27 20.14
C ARG A 212 -1.77 -7.29 19.98
N THR A 213 -2.94 -7.63 20.50
CA THR A 213 -4.14 -6.79 20.41
C THR A 213 -3.97 -5.49 21.20
N LEU A 214 -3.35 -5.53 22.38
CA LEU A 214 -2.96 -4.35 23.15
C LEU A 214 -1.98 -3.44 22.41
N LYS A 215 -0.93 -3.98 21.81
CA LYS A 215 0.04 -3.20 21.02
C LYS A 215 -0.66 -2.49 19.87
N LEU A 216 -1.54 -3.20 19.16
CA LEU A 216 -2.33 -2.64 18.08
C LEU A 216 -3.26 -1.52 18.57
N MET A 217 -3.98 -1.72 19.67
CA MET A 217 -4.83 -0.69 20.29
C MET A 217 -4.04 0.59 20.60
N LYS A 218 -2.84 0.45 21.18
CA LYS A 218 -1.95 1.58 21.50
C LYS A 218 -1.50 2.33 20.24
N ALA A 219 -1.15 1.60 19.18
CA ALA A 219 -0.80 2.21 17.89
C ALA A 219 -1.97 3.01 17.29
N ILE A 220 -3.20 2.46 17.34
CA ILE A 220 -4.40 3.14 16.82
C ILE A 220 -4.66 4.45 17.55
N ARG A 221 -4.43 4.50 18.87
CA ARG A 221 -4.60 5.76 19.65
C ARG A 221 -3.77 6.90 19.08
N CYS A 222 -2.55 6.62 18.61
CA CYS A 222 -1.63 7.60 18.04
C CYS A 222 -1.95 8.00 16.59
N MET A 223 -2.82 7.27 15.89
CA MET A 223 -3.19 7.59 14.50
C MET A 223 -3.93 8.93 14.40
N THR A 224 -3.81 9.57 13.23
CA THR A 224 -4.64 10.72 12.87
C THR A 224 -6.11 10.31 12.71
N VAL A 225 -7.04 11.26 12.82
CA VAL A 225 -8.47 10.98 12.67
C VAL A 225 -8.82 10.79 11.19
N CYS A 226 -9.07 9.54 10.81
CA CYS A 226 -9.48 9.08 9.47
C CYS A 226 -10.40 7.84 9.59
N ASN A 227 -10.98 7.39 8.47
CA ASN A 227 -11.83 6.19 8.44
C ASN A 227 -11.07 4.94 8.88
N ASP A 228 -9.80 4.80 8.47
CA ASP A 228 -8.95 3.68 8.86
C ASP A 228 -8.83 3.55 10.38
N LYS A 229 -8.68 4.68 11.10
CA LYS A 229 -8.67 4.69 12.57
C LYS A 229 -9.97 4.14 13.15
N PHE A 230 -11.13 4.46 12.55
CA PHE A 230 -12.43 3.92 12.98
C PHE A 230 -12.54 2.42 12.72
N ASP A 231 -12.14 1.96 11.53
CA ASP A 231 -12.22 0.55 11.15
C ASP A 231 -11.24 -0.31 11.97
N MET A 232 -10.05 0.22 12.27
CA MET A 232 -9.10 -0.45 13.15
C MET A 232 -9.63 -0.58 14.58
N TYR A 233 -10.32 0.44 15.13
CA TYR A 233 -11.00 0.29 16.42
C TYR A 233 -12.07 -0.81 16.39
N LYS A 234 -12.83 -0.93 15.28
CA LYS A 234 -13.81 -2.02 15.10
C LYS A 234 -13.12 -3.39 15.06
N LYS A 235 -11.96 -3.51 14.38
CA LYS A 235 -11.16 -4.75 14.32
C LYS A 235 -10.62 -5.15 15.69
N VAL A 236 -10.03 -4.21 16.43
CA VAL A 236 -9.51 -4.46 17.79
C VAL A 236 -10.63 -4.78 18.78
N THR A 237 -11.80 -4.15 18.64
CA THR A 237 -13.00 -4.50 19.45
C THR A 237 -13.36 -5.97 19.26
N LYS A 238 -13.40 -6.46 18.00
CA LYS A 238 -13.68 -7.88 17.73
C LYS A 238 -12.64 -8.81 18.35
N ARG A 239 -11.35 -8.46 18.25
CA ARG A 239 -10.24 -9.26 18.83
C ARG A 239 -10.33 -9.35 20.35
N PHE A 240 -10.57 -8.23 21.04
CA PHE A 240 -10.79 -8.25 22.48
C PHE A 240 -12.08 -8.98 22.88
N THR A 241 -13.14 -8.89 22.07
CA THR A 241 -14.39 -9.64 22.33
C THR A 241 -14.16 -11.15 22.23
N ALA A 242 -13.35 -11.60 21.26
CA ALA A 242 -13.00 -13.01 21.09
C ALA A 242 -12.16 -13.59 22.25
N LEU A 243 -11.42 -12.73 22.97
CA LEU A 243 -10.68 -13.12 24.18
C LEU A 243 -11.61 -13.29 25.41
N GLY A 244 -12.88 -12.90 25.32
CA GLY A 244 -13.87 -13.08 26.37
C GLY A 244 -13.46 -12.40 27.69
N GLU A 245 -13.51 -13.17 28.77
CA GLU A 245 -13.15 -12.72 30.14
C GLU A 245 -11.65 -12.82 30.44
N TYR A 246 -10.81 -13.09 29.44
CA TYR A 246 -9.37 -13.12 29.65
C TYR A 246 -8.85 -11.73 30.03
N LYS A 247 -8.40 -11.58 31.28
CA LYS A 247 -7.95 -10.30 31.86
C LYS A 247 -9.02 -9.21 31.71
N ASP A 248 -8.63 -8.01 31.30
CA ASP A 248 -9.50 -6.85 31.08
C ASP A 248 -9.99 -6.75 29.62
N SER A 249 -9.92 -7.83 28.84
CA SER A 249 -10.28 -7.82 27.40
C SER A 249 -11.71 -7.30 27.16
N ALA A 250 -12.70 -7.71 27.97
CA ALA A 250 -14.06 -7.21 27.86
C ALA A 250 -14.16 -5.68 28.08
N GLN A 251 -13.40 -5.14 29.03
CA GLN A 251 -13.34 -3.70 29.28
C GLN A 251 -12.67 -2.96 28.12
N LEU A 252 -11.55 -3.49 27.61
CA LEU A 252 -10.82 -2.92 26.48
C LEU A 252 -11.65 -2.96 25.18
N ALA A 253 -12.49 -3.98 24.99
CA ALA A 253 -13.42 -4.06 23.88
C ALA A 253 -14.44 -2.91 23.92
N GLU A 254 -15.07 -2.65 25.06
CA GLU A 254 -16.02 -1.54 25.19
C GLU A 254 -15.31 -0.18 25.08
N GLU A 255 -14.09 -0.05 25.60
CA GLU A 255 -13.28 1.15 25.41
C GLU A 255 -13.00 1.41 23.91
N CYS A 256 -12.56 0.39 23.16
CA CYS A 256 -12.33 0.51 21.72
C CYS A 256 -13.59 0.89 20.95
N LYS A 257 -14.74 0.38 21.37
CA LYS A 257 -16.04 0.73 20.78
C LYS A 257 -16.42 2.19 21.04
N LEU A 258 -16.16 2.71 22.25
CA LEU A 258 -16.36 4.12 22.57
C LEU A 258 -15.42 5.02 21.76
N LEU A 259 -14.13 4.67 21.69
CA LEU A 259 -13.14 5.38 20.88
C LEU A 259 -13.50 5.38 19.38
N GLY A 260 -14.01 4.26 18.87
CA GLY A 260 -14.54 4.16 17.51
C GLY A 260 -15.72 5.12 17.28
N LYS A 261 -16.71 5.13 18.19
CA LYS A 261 -17.85 6.07 18.12
C LYS A 261 -17.39 7.53 18.12
N GLU A 262 -16.43 7.89 18.98
CA GLU A 262 -15.88 9.24 19.05
C GLU A 262 -15.11 9.61 17.77
N THR A 263 -14.29 8.70 17.25
CA THR A 263 -13.55 8.86 16.00
C THR A 263 -14.52 9.12 14.85
N LYS A 264 -15.60 8.34 14.73
CA LYS A 264 -16.64 8.55 13.71
C LYS A 264 -17.32 9.92 13.82
N LYS A 265 -17.59 10.41 15.04
CA LYS A 265 -18.12 11.77 15.26
C LYS A 265 -17.12 12.83 14.78
N LYS A 266 -15.83 12.67 15.08
CA LYS A 266 -14.76 13.60 14.67
C LYS A 266 -14.58 13.61 13.15
N ILE A 267 -14.62 12.45 12.49
CA ILE A 267 -14.61 12.33 11.02
C ILE A 267 -15.77 13.12 10.43
N LYS A 268 -17.02 12.85 10.85
CA LYS A 268 -18.20 13.56 10.35
C LYS A 268 -18.08 15.08 10.51
N LYS A 269 -17.60 15.55 11.67
CA LYS A 269 -17.37 16.99 11.93
C LYS A 269 -16.31 17.58 10.98
N LYS A 270 -15.21 16.87 10.73
CA LYS A 270 -14.15 17.31 9.82
C LYS A 270 -14.64 17.38 8.38
N THR A 271 -15.28 16.32 7.88
CA THR A 271 -15.87 16.26 6.54
C THR A 271 -16.88 17.39 6.34
N TYR A 272 -17.76 17.64 7.31
CA TYR A 272 -18.72 18.74 7.25
C TYR A 272 -18.05 20.12 7.12
N LYS A 273 -17.01 20.38 7.91
CA LYS A 273 -16.26 21.64 7.84
C LYS A 273 -15.55 21.80 6.48
N ASN A 274 -14.98 20.72 5.96
CA ASN A 274 -14.33 20.70 4.66
C ASN A 274 -15.33 21.00 3.53
N ALA A 275 -16.49 20.32 3.53
CA ALA A 275 -17.55 20.53 2.55
C ALA A 275 -18.08 21.99 2.56
N LEU A 276 -18.27 22.58 3.75
CA LEU A 276 -18.63 24.00 3.89
C LEU A 276 -17.57 24.92 3.28
N ASN A 277 -16.29 24.64 3.54
CA ASN A 277 -15.21 25.43 2.96
C ASN A 277 -15.17 25.31 1.43
N MET A 278 -15.31 24.10 0.88
CA MET A 278 -15.36 23.83 -0.56
C MET A 278 -16.52 24.61 -1.22
N LYS A 279 -17.72 24.54 -0.62
CA LYS A 279 -18.89 25.34 -1.06
C LYS A 279 -18.61 26.84 -1.04
N THR A 280 -17.91 27.34 -0.02
CA THR A 280 -17.62 28.78 0.15
C THR A 280 -16.64 29.31 -0.89
N ILE A 281 -15.63 28.51 -1.24
CA ILE A 281 -14.59 28.92 -2.20
C ILE A 281 -14.92 28.57 -3.66
N ALA A 282 -15.98 27.80 -3.91
CA ALA A 282 -16.39 27.34 -5.23
C ALA A 282 -16.50 28.49 -6.25
N ARG A 283 -15.90 28.30 -7.43
CA ARG A 283 -15.88 29.28 -8.53
C ARG A 283 -16.46 28.73 -9.84
N SER A 284 -16.90 27.47 -9.85
CA SER A 284 -17.48 26.82 -11.01
C SER A 284 -18.64 25.89 -10.63
N ALA A 285 -19.41 25.47 -11.63
CA ALA A 285 -20.44 24.46 -11.44
C ALA A 285 -19.85 23.12 -10.97
N TYR A 286 -18.65 22.78 -11.43
CA TYR A 286 -17.93 21.58 -11.00
C TYR A 286 -17.57 21.64 -9.52
N ASP A 287 -17.02 22.77 -9.03
CA ASP A 287 -16.65 22.92 -7.62
C ASP A 287 -17.84 22.72 -6.68
N TYR A 288 -19.02 23.20 -7.08
CA TYR A 288 -20.26 22.98 -6.33
C TYR A 288 -20.68 21.52 -6.31
N LYS A 289 -20.49 20.76 -7.40
CA LYS A 289 -20.76 19.31 -7.43
C LYS A 289 -19.83 18.56 -6.47
N VAL A 290 -18.53 18.87 -6.50
CA VAL A 290 -17.56 18.28 -5.58
C VAL A 290 -17.92 18.57 -4.12
N ALA A 291 -18.35 19.81 -3.81
CA ALA A 291 -18.83 20.15 -2.46
C ALA A 291 -20.10 19.36 -2.09
N ALA A 292 -21.04 19.16 -3.03
CA ALA A 292 -22.24 18.36 -2.81
C ALA A 292 -21.90 16.90 -2.49
N ASP A 293 -20.98 16.29 -3.23
CA ASP A 293 -20.53 14.91 -3.00
C ASP A 293 -19.87 14.76 -1.63
N GLU A 294 -19.09 15.76 -1.19
CA GLU A 294 -18.47 15.74 0.13
C GLU A 294 -19.53 15.82 1.26
N PHE A 295 -20.61 16.58 1.08
CA PHE A 295 -21.74 16.57 2.03
C PHE A 295 -22.48 15.23 2.05
N ARG A 296 -22.65 14.57 0.90
CA ARG A 296 -23.34 13.27 0.81
C ARG A 296 -22.62 12.16 1.56
N LYS A 297 -21.28 12.22 1.67
CA LYS A 297 -20.48 11.28 2.50
C LYS A 297 -20.90 11.26 3.97
N ILE A 298 -21.60 12.30 4.43
CA ILE A 298 -22.10 12.45 5.80
C ILE A 298 -23.61 12.67 5.82
N SER A 299 -24.37 12.00 4.96
CA SER A 299 -25.83 12.06 4.96
C SER A 299 -26.43 11.80 6.35
N GLY A 300 -27.49 12.53 6.69
CA GLY A 300 -28.13 12.54 8.01
C GLY A 300 -27.31 13.19 9.14
N TYR A 301 -26.22 13.91 8.82
CA TYR A 301 -25.44 14.66 9.80
C TYR A 301 -25.68 16.17 9.66
N LYS A 302 -26.39 16.73 10.64
CA LYS A 302 -26.86 18.13 10.61
C LYS A 302 -27.71 18.38 9.35
N ASP A 303 -27.48 19.48 8.67
CA ASP A 303 -28.08 19.95 7.43
C ASP A 303 -27.27 19.54 6.18
N SER A 304 -26.45 18.48 6.26
CA SER A 304 -25.60 18.05 5.13
C SER A 304 -26.41 17.71 3.86
N ASP A 305 -27.55 17.06 4.00
CA ASP A 305 -28.41 16.68 2.87
C ASP A 305 -29.02 17.92 2.17
N ASP A 306 -29.45 18.90 2.96
CA ASP A 306 -29.96 20.19 2.46
C ASP A 306 -28.85 20.98 1.77
N LEU A 307 -27.66 21.02 2.37
CA LEU A 307 -26.49 21.71 1.81
C LEU A 307 -26.00 21.06 0.50
N ALA A 308 -26.07 19.73 0.39
CA ALA A 308 -25.77 19.03 -0.86
C ALA A 308 -26.74 19.44 -1.98
N THR A 309 -28.04 19.46 -1.68
CA THR A 309 -29.10 19.89 -2.62
C THR A 309 -28.93 21.36 -3.02
N GLU A 310 -28.55 22.22 -2.08
CA GLU A 310 -28.26 23.62 -2.35
C GLU A 310 -27.05 23.77 -3.29
N CYS A 311 -25.99 23.00 -3.06
CA CYS A 311 -24.81 22.94 -3.93
C CYS A 311 -25.17 22.51 -5.35
N ASP A 312 -26.01 21.47 -5.54
CA ASP A 312 -26.49 21.08 -6.87
C ASP A 312 -27.24 22.23 -7.57
N THR A 313 -28.09 22.93 -6.80
CA THR A 313 -28.86 24.07 -7.32
C THR A 313 -27.93 25.22 -7.71
N LEU A 314 -26.88 25.50 -6.92
CA LEU A 314 -25.85 26.49 -7.25
C LEU A 314 -25.07 26.09 -8.50
N SER A 315 -24.70 24.82 -8.63
CA SER A 315 -24.04 24.27 -9.82
C SER A 315 -24.85 24.55 -11.09
N HIS A 316 -26.12 24.17 -11.10
CA HIS A 316 -27.01 24.40 -12.25
C HIS A 316 -27.22 25.89 -12.57
N ARG A 317 -27.32 26.75 -11.54
CA ARG A 317 -27.44 28.21 -11.75
C ARG A 317 -26.17 28.79 -12.36
N PHE A 318 -25.00 28.30 -11.96
CA PHE A 318 -23.72 28.75 -12.48
C PHE A 318 -23.58 28.43 -13.97
N ASP A 319 -23.89 27.19 -14.37
CA ASP A 319 -23.89 26.76 -15.78
C ASP A 319 -24.84 27.60 -16.64
N LYS A 320 -26.09 27.79 -16.20
CA LYS A 320 -27.07 28.62 -16.93
C LYS A 320 -26.60 30.07 -17.08
N LYS A 321 -26.02 30.66 -16.03
CA LYS A 321 -25.49 32.03 -16.08
C LYS A 321 -24.31 32.13 -17.06
N MET A 322 -23.41 31.16 -17.06
CA MET A 322 -22.26 31.11 -17.96
C MET A 322 -22.69 30.98 -19.42
N VAL A 323 -23.62 30.07 -19.73
CA VAL A 323 -24.19 29.92 -21.08
C VAL A 323 -24.85 31.21 -21.54
N ARG A 324 -25.70 31.82 -20.70
CA ARG A 324 -26.35 33.10 -21.00
C ARG A 324 -25.34 34.21 -21.31
N ASN A 325 -24.31 34.36 -20.47
CA ASN A 325 -23.27 35.39 -20.67
C ASN A 325 -22.48 35.16 -21.97
N ARG A 326 -22.20 33.90 -22.33
CA ARG A 326 -21.55 33.55 -23.59
C ARG A 326 -22.41 33.92 -24.80
N LEU A 327 -23.72 33.64 -24.76
CA LEU A 327 -24.65 34.01 -25.83
C LEU A 327 -24.76 35.53 -25.99
N ILE A 328 -24.82 36.30 -24.89
CA ILE A 328 -24.81 37.77 -24.92
C ILE A 328 -23.52 38.29 -25.57
N GLY A 329 -22.36 37.74 -25.18
CA GLY A 329 -21.06 38.13 -25.76
C GLY A 329 -20.99 37.87 -27.28
N ILE A 330 -21.46 36.71 -27.74
CA ILE A 330 -21.53 36.38 -29.17
C ILE A 330 -22.45 37.37 -29.90
N GLY A 331 -23.61 37.69 -29.33
CA GLY A 331 -24.54 38.67 -29.91
C GLY A 331 -23.91 40.05 -30.11
N ILE A 332 -23.16 40.54 -29.12
CA ILE A 332 -22.46 41.84 -29.21
C ILE A 332 -21.41 41.82 -30.33
N ILE A 333 -20.64 40.73 -30.46
CA ILE A 333 -19.64 40.59 -31.53
C ILE A 333 -20.29 40.60 -32.91
N VAL A 334 -21.38 39.84 -33.09
CA VAL A 334 -22.12 39.78 -34.37
C VAL A 334 -22.67 41.15 -34.76
N ILE A 335 -23.28 41.88 -33.82
CA ILE A 335 -23.79 43.25 -34.07
C ILE A 335 -22.66 44.19 -34.47
N GLY A 336 -21.50 44.12 -33.80
CA GLY A 336 -20.32 44.91 -34.14
C GLY A 336 -19.81 44.65 -35.56
N ILE A 337 -19.75 43.37 -35.98
CA ILE A 337 -19.34 42.98 -37.33
C ILE A 337 -20.33 43.52 -38.37
N ILE A 338 -21.64 43.36 -38.15
CA ILE A 338 -22.67 43.86 -39.07
C ILE A 338 -22.57 45.39 -39.22
N GLY A 339 -22.38 46.12 -38.12
CA GLY A 339 -22.20 47.57 -38.15
C GLY A 339 -20.96 48.00 -38.94
N LEU A 340 -19.84 47.28 -38.76
CA LEU A 340 -18.60 47.57 -39.47
C LEU A 340 -18.72 47.29 -40.97
N VAL A 341 -19.37 46.19 -41.36
CA VAL A 341 -19.67 45.89 -42.76
C VAL A 341 -20.53 47.00 -43.36
N ALA A 342 -21.63 47.38 -42.71
CA ALA A 342 -22.51 48.45 -43.20
C ALA A 342 -21.78 49.79 -43.39
N LEU A 343 -20.88 50.15 -42.47
CA LEU A 343 -20.06 51.36 -42.56
C LEU A 343 -19.13 51.31 -43.79
N VAL A 344 -18.47 50.18 -44.03
CA VAL A 344 -17.60 49.98 -45.21
C VAL A 344 -18.41 50.06 -46.51
N THR A 345 -19.61 49.49 -46.55
CA THR A 345 -20.48 49.58 -47.74
C THR A 345 -20.88 51.02 -48.02
N ILE A 346 -21.25 51.81 -46.99
CA ILE A 346 -21.61 53.22 -47.14
C ILE A 346 -20.40 54.04 -47.64
N LEU A 347 -19.21 53.82 -47.07
CA LEU A 347 -17.98 54.52 -47.50
C LEU A 347 -17.57 54.18 -48.93
N ASN A 348 -17.85 52.97 -49.41
CA ASN A 348 -17.58 52.55 -50.79
C ASN A 348 -18.62 53.05 -51.80
N LEU A 349 -19.85 53.36 -51.39
CA LEU A 349 -20.89 53.92 -52.27
C LEU A 349 -20.79 55.46 -52.42
N GLY A 350 -20.04 56.13 -51.54
CA GLY A 350 -19.79 57.57 -51.56
C GLY A 350 -18.54 58.01 -52.33
N LYS A 351 -17.83 57.07 -52.96
CA LYS A 351 -16.73 57.31 -53.93
C LYS A 351 -17.20 56.91 -55.31
#